data_AF-A0A9X5Z001-F1
#
_entry.id   AF-A0A9X5Z001-F1
#
_cell.length_a   1.000
_cell.length_b   1.000
_cell.length_c   1.000
_cell.angle_alpha   90.00
_cell.angle_beta   90.00
_cell.angle_gamma   90.00
#
_symmetry.space_group_name_H-M   'P 1'
#
loop_
_entity.id
_entity.type
_entity.pdbx_description
1 polymer ?
#
loop_
_entity_poly.entity_id
_entity_poly.type
_entity_poly.pdbx_seq_one_letter_code
_entity_poly.pdbx_strand_id
1 'polypeptide(L)'
;MKAADRYLDVADGLLRGAPAGVAGFWPRACAWLLRLALEATVNELWARERPEVVQVSMRARLLSLHSARALEPTVPSRAEYLWAVLSRTVHHHPYELSPTAAELRGWYQDVRTLADELRSYLPTRTRGGSPPA
;
A
#
# COMPACT_ATOMS: atom_id res chain seq x y z
N MET A 1 1.05 9.66 -14.86
CA MET A 1 0.66 8.39 -14.22
C MET A 1 1.48 8.23 -12.96
N LYS A 2 0.86 8.03 -11.79
CA LYS A 2 1.61 7.91 -10.53
C LYS A 2 2.22 6.52 -10.41
N ALA A 3 3.27 6.38 -9.60
CA ALA A 3 3.98 5.11 -9.44
C ALA A 3 3.07 3.98 -8.91
N ALA A 4 2.20 4.30 -7.95
CA ALA A 4 1.22 3.36 -7.41
C ALA A 4 0.25 2.81 -8.48
N ASP A 5 -0.25 3.67 -9.37
CA ASP A 5 -1.19 3.25 -10.44
C ASP A 5 -0.51 2.27 -11.40
N ARG A 6 0.74 2.56 -11.78
CA ARG A 6 1.53 1.67 -12.65
C ARG A 6 1.66 0.28 -12.05
N TYR A 7 1.93 0.17 -10.75
CA TYR A 7 2.07 -1.14 -10.10
C TYR A 7 0.75 -1.90 -10.01
N LEU A 8 -0.36 -1.21 -9.75
CA LEU A 8 -1.70 -1.79 -9.76
C LEU A 8 -2.09 -2.27 -11.16
N ASP A 9 -1.85 -1.49 -12.20
CA ASP A 9 -2.16 -1.87 -13.58
C ASP A 9 -1.41 -3.13 -14.02
N VAL A 10 -0.13 -3.23 -13.67
CA VAL A 10 0.68 -4.42 -13.98
C VAL A 10 0.20 -5.63 -13.18
N ALA A 11 -0.11 -5.46 -11.89
CA ALA A 11 -0.63 -6.55 -11.05
C ALA A 11 -1.98 -7.07 -11.58
N ASP A 12 -2.87 -6.16 -11.98
CA ASP A 12 -4.16 -6.48 -12.59
C ASP A 12 -4.01 -7.23 -13.92
N GLY A 13 -3.02 -6.85 -14.73
CA GLY A 13 -2.61 -7.60 -15.92
C GLY A 13 -2.22 -9.05 -15.60
N LEU A 14 -1.39 -9.26 -14.58
CA LEU A 14 -1.01 -10.62 -14.13
C LEU A 14 -2.21 -11.43 -13.62
N LEU A 15 -3.17 -10.78 -12.95
CA LEU A 15 -4.37 -11.43 -12.41
C LEU A 15 -5.39 -11.83 -13.49
N ARG A 16 -5.42 -11.12 -14.63
CA ARG A 16 -6.28 -11.43 -15.78
C ARG A 16 -5.74 -12.57 -16.65
N GLY A 17 -4.43 -12.75 -16.70
CA GLY A 17 -3.81 -13.83 -17.44
C GLY A 17 -2.30 -13.78 -17.32
N ALA A 18 -1.70 -14.79 -16.67
CA ALA A 18 -0.25 -14.91 -16.59
C ALA A 18 0.30 -15.19 -18.01
N PRO A 19 1.33 -14.45 -18.47
CA PRO A 19 1.99 -14.75 -19.73
C PRO A 19 2.45 -16.22 -19.78
N ALA A 20 2.24 -16.88 -20.92
CA ALA A 20 2.81 -18.21 -21.16
C ALA A 20 4.35 -18.13 -21.00
N GLY A 21 4.89 -18.76 -19.95
CA GLY A 21 6.33 -18.73 -19.62
C GLY A 21 6.68 -18.32 -18.18
N VAL A 22 5.76 -17.71 -17.42
CA VAL A 22 5.96 -17.37 -15.98
C VAL A 22 5.22 -18.32 -15.03
N ALA A 23 4.95 -19.55 -15.47
CA ALA A 23 4.24 -20.58 -14.72
C ALA A 23 5.03 -20.99 -13.46
N GLY A 24 4.87 -20.23 -12.37
CA GLY A 24 5.49 -20.47 -11.07
C GLY A 24 5.84 -19.18 -10.31
N PHE A 25 6.27 -18.13 -11.02
CA PHE A 25 6.78 -16.89 -10.39
C PHE A 25 5.76 -15.75 -10.35
N TRP A 26 4.76 -15.77 -11.25
CA TRP A 26 3.78 -14.70 -11.34
C TRP A 26 3.03 -14.41 -10.02
N PRO A 27 2.71 -15.38 -9.14
CA PRO A 27 1.99 -15.08 -7.89
C PRO A 27 2.82 -14.22 -6.95
N ARG A 28 4.12 -14.52 -6.83
CA ARG A 28 5.06 -13.73 -6.02
C ARG A 28 5.35 -12.38 -6.66
N ALA A 29 5.50 -12.33 -7.98
CA ALA A 29 5.63 -11.06 -8.70
C ALA A 29 4.41 -10.15 -8.49
N CYS A 30 3.19 -10.72 -8.50
CA CYS A 30 1.97 -9.99 -8.17
C CYS A 30 2.02 -9.45 -6.73
N ALA A 31 2.38 -10.26 -5.74
CA ALA A 31 2.52 -9.81 -4.35
C ALA A 31 3.58 -8.69 -4.19
N TRP A 32 4.72 -8.77 -4.90
CA TRP A 32 5.72 -7.71 -4.97
C TRP A 32 5.13 -6.40 -5.50
N LEU A 33 4.38 -6.45 -6.61
CA LEU A 33 3.76 -5.26 -7.22
C LEU A 33 2.72 -4.63 -6.29
N LEU A 34 1.88 -5.45 -5.63
CA LEU A 34 0.91 -4.96 -4.64
C LEU A 34 1.60 -4.25 -3.48
N ARG A 35 2.72 -4.81 -2.98
CA ARG A 35 3.51 -4.16 -1.93
C ARG A 35 4.06 -2.81 -2.39
N LEU A 36 4.64 -2.76 -3.60
CA LEU A 36 5.17 -1.52 -4.17
C LEU A 36 4.07 -0.46 -4.37
N ALA A 37 2.87 -0.87 -4.80
CA ALA A 37 1.72 0.02 -4.90
C ALA A 37 1.32 0.63 -3.55
N LEU A 38 1.27 -0.19 -2.50
CA LEU A 38 0.98 0.26 -1.14
C LEU A 38 2.04 1.23 -0.62
N GLU A 39 3.32 0.88 -0.74
CA GLU A 39 4.43 1.74 -0.30
C GLU A 39 4.45 3.06 -1.06
N ALA A 40 4.24 3.04 -2.39
CA ALA A 40 4.16 4.24 -3.21
C ALA A 40 2.99 5.14 -2.77
N THR A 41 1.82 4.58 -2.49
CA THR A 41 0.65 5.36 -2.07
C THR A 41 0.86 6.03 -0.70
N VAL A 42 1.45 5.31 0.26
CA VAL A 42 1.79 5.89 1.57
C VAL A 42 2.86 6.99 1.42
N ASN A 43 3.83 6.80 0.54
CA ASN A 43 4.83 7.84 0.24
C ASN A 43 4.18 9.07 -0.41
N GLU A 44 3.22 8.89 -1.32
CA GLU A 44 2.47 10.00 -1.93
C GLU A 44 1.66 10.80 -0.90
N LEU A 45 1.04 10.13 0.06
CA LEU A 45 0.36 10.78 1.18
C LEU A 45 1.36 11.62 1.98
N TRP A 46 2.43 11.01 2.47
CA TRP A 46 3.37 11.71 3.34
C TRP A 46 4.17 12.79 2.62
N ALA A 47 4.51 12.61 1.34
CA ALA A 47 5.14 13.64 0.53
C ALA A 47 4.26 14.90 0.40
N ARG A 48 2.94 14.75 0.45
CA ARG A 48 1.98 15.86 0.42
C ARG A 48 1.78 16.48 1.80
N GLU A 49 1.67 15.66 2.84
CA GLU A 49 1.22 16.11 4.17
C GLU A 49 2.37 16.43 5.14
N ARG A 50 3.41 15.58 5.16
CA ARG A 50 4.57 15.67 6.09
C ARG A 50 5.81 15.03 5.45
N PRO A 51 6.55 15.74 4.58
CA PRO A 51 7.67 15.19 3.82
C PRO A 51 8.77 14.57 4.68
N GLU A 52 8.90 15.00 5.94
CA GLU A 52 9.88 14.46 6.90
C GLU A 52 9.61 12.99 7.21
N VAL A 53 8.33 12.59 7.21
CA VAL A 53 7.91 11.19 7.44
C VAL A 53 8.39 10.28 6.30
N VAL A 54 8.55 10.81 5.07
CA VAL A 54 9.08 10.00 3.95
C VAL A 54 10.52 9.54 4.22
N GLN A 55 11.28 10.22 5.08
CA GLN A 55 12.68 9.88 5.36
C GLN A 55 12.84 8.72 6.35
N VAL A 56 11.81 8.36 7.12
CA VAL A 56 11.88 7.25 8.09
C VAL A 56 11.57 5.91 7.43
N SER A 57 11.77 4.79 8.14
CA SER A 57 11.49 3.45 7.62
C SER A 57 10.01 3.27 7.25
N MET A 58 9.71 2.35 6.31
CA MET A 58 8.33 2.10 5.89
C MET A 58 7.40 1.74 7.07
N ARG A 59 7.89 0.97 8.05
CA ARG A 59 7.13 0.66 9.28
C ARG A 59 6.80 1.92 10.08
N ALA A 60 7.74 2.85 10.23
CA ALA A 60 7.51 4.11 10.92
C ALA A 60 6.53 5.03 10.15
N ARG A 61 6.57 5.01 8.81
CA ARG A 61 5.58 5.70 7.95
C ARG A 61 4.16 5.14 8.15
N LEU A 62 4.01 3.82 8.24
CA LEU A 62 2.72 3.17 8.50
C LEU A 62 2.20 3.50 9.90
N LEU A 63 3.05 3.41 10.93
CA LEU A 63 2.69 3.79 12.29
C LEU A 63 2.20 5.24 12.37
N SER A 64 2.81 6.13 11.59
CA SER A 64 2.43 7.54 11.53
C SER A 64 1.01 7.76 11.00
N LEU A 65 0.40 6.80 10.29
CA LEU A 65 -0.98 6.89 9.80
C LEU A 65 -1.99 6.96 10.95
N HIS A 66 -1.67 6.37 12.10
CA HIS A 66 -2.50 6.47 13.31
C HIS A 66 -2.63 7.91 13.84
N SER A 67 -1.72 8.82 13.45
CA SER A 67 -1.82 10.24 13.80
C SER A 67 -2.70 11.05 12.84
N ALA A 68 -3.11 10.47 11.71
CA ALA A 68 -3.91 11.14 10.68
C ALA A 68 -5.41 11.02 10.98
N ARG A 69 -5.91 11.91 11.86
CA ARG A 69 -7.29 11.89 12.42
C ARG A 69 -8.44 11.90 11.41
N ALA A 70 -8.21 12.28 10.16
CA ALA A 70 -9.24 12.32 9.11
C ALA A 70 -9.35 11.00 8.32
N LEU A 71 -8.46 10.03 8.58
CA LEU A 71 -8.62 8.68 8.05
C LEU A 71 -9.66 7.91 8.86
N GLU A 72 -10.38 7.02 8.18
CA GLU A 72 -11.20 6.00 8.84
C GLU A 72 -10.34 5.19 9.84
N PRO A 73 -10.83 4.89 11.06
CA PRO A 73 -10.01 4.28 12.11
C PRO A 73 -9.37 2.94 11.74
N THR A 74 -9.95 2.23 10.77
CA THR A 74 -9.45 0.93 10.31
C THR A 74 -8.32 1.04 9.28
N VAL A 75 -8.17 2.19 8.60
CA VAL A 75 -7.21 2.38 7.51
C VAL A 75 -5.76 2.14 7.95
N PRO A 76 -5.27 2.71 9.07
CA PRO A 76 -3.90 2.46 9.52
C PRO A 76 -3.61 0.97 9.76
N SER A 77 -4.48 0.27 10.50
CA SER A 77 -4.29 -1.15 10.80
C SER A 77 -4.39 -2.04 9.57
N ARG A 78 -5.27 -1.72 8.61
CA ARG A 78 -5.37 -2.42 7.32
C ARG A 78 -4.11 -2.25 6.49
N ALA A 79 -3.55 -1.03 6.43
CA ALA A 79 -2.30 -0.77 5.73
C ALA A 79 -1.12 -1.54 6.35
N GLU A 80 -1.03 -1.58 7.69
CA GLU A 80 -0.02 -2.37 8.40
C GLU A 80 -0.16 -3.87 8.14
N TYR A 81 -1.39 -4.39 8.23
CA TYR A 81 -1.70 -5.78 7.96
C TYR A 81 -1.29 -6.19 6.53
N LEU A 82 -1.75 -5.45 5.51
CA LEU A 82 -1.42 -5.77 4.12
C LEU A 82 0.07 -5.65 3.86
N TRP A 83 0.72 -4.60 4.37
CA TRP A 83 2.17 -4.48 4.24
C TRP A 83 2.87 -5.69 4.85
N ALA A 84 2.47 -6.13 6.05
CA ALA A 84 3.08 -7.29 6.71
C ALA A 84 2.84 -8.60 5.97
N VAL A 85 1.60 -8.85 5.50
CA VAL A 85 1.25 -10.07 4.75
C VAL A 85 2.02 -10.12 3.43
N LEU A 86 1.93 -9.05 2.62
CA LEU A 86 2.65 -8.97 1.36
C LEU A 86 4.15 -9.09 1.57
N SER A 87 4.69 -8.43 2.61
CA SER A 87 6.10 -8.54 2.99
C SER A 87 6.54 -9.99 3.23
N ARG A 88 5.71 -10.80 3.91
CA ARG A 88 6.04 -12.22 4.13
C ARG A 88 5.97 -13.01 2.83
N THR A 89 4.92 -12.82 2.05
CA THR A 89 4.71 -13.53 0.77
C THR A 89 5.85 -13.30 -0.23
N VAL A 90 6.48 -12.12 -0.19
CA VAL A 90 7.61 -11.79 -1.06
C VAL A 90 8.93 -12.43 -0.63
N HIS A 91 9.08 -12.85 0.63
CA HIS A 91 10.24 -13.57 1.12
C HIS A 91 10.10 -15.07 0.80
N HIS A 92 11.00 -15.61 -0.01
CA HIS A 92 10.93 -17.01 -0.41
C HIS A 92 11.42 -17.95 0.71
N HIS A 93 10.50 -18.58 1.43
CA HIS A 93 10.84 -19.71 2.29
C HIS A 93 10.70 -21.04 1.50
N PRO A 94 11.68 -21.97 1.57
CA PRO A 94 11.70 -23.19 0.76
C PRO A 94 10.46 -24.10 0.86
N TYR A 95 9.65 -23.93 1.90
CA TYR A 95 8.47 -24.74 2.18
C TYR A 95 7.16 -23.93 2.13
N GLU A 96 7.21 -22.65 1.81
CA GLU A 96 6.00 -21.82 1.72
C GLU A 96 5.33 -21.96 0.35
N LEU A 97 4.05 -22.34 0.41
CA LEU A 97 3.18 -22.37 -0.76
C LEU A 97 3.10 -20.97 -1.38
N SER A 98 3.10 -20.91 -2.71
CA SER A 98 2.80 -19.68 -3.43
C SER A 98 1.39 -19.20 -3.06
N PRO A 99 1.16 -17.88 -2.96
CA PRO A 99 -0.18 -17.35 -2.74
C PRO A 99 -1.11 -17.79 -3.88
N THR A 100 -2.34 -18.11 -3.54
CA THR A 100 -3.37 -18.48 -4.51
C THR A 100 -3.83 -17.26 -5.32
N ALA A 101 -4.38 -17.51 -6.51
CA ALA A 101 -4.97 -16.44 -7.32
C ALA A 101 -6.14 -15.73 -6.59
N ALA A 102 -6.87 -16.44 -5.72
CA ALA A 102 -7.97 -15.87 -4.95
C ALA A 102 -7.45 -14.89 -3.87
N GLU A 103 -6.42 -15.28 -3.11
CA GLU A 103 -5.77 -14.40 -2.14
C GLU A 103 -5.19 -13.15 -2.81
N LEU A 104 -4.52 -13.31 -3.94
CA LEU A 104 -3.96 -12.17 -4.69
C LEU A 104 -5.04 -11.22 -5.19
N ARG A 105 -6.19 -11.71 -5.66
CA ARG A 105 -7.32 -10.86 -6.03
C ARG A 105 -7.88 -10.10 -4.83
N GLY A 106 -7.97 -10.77 -3.67
CA GLY A 106 -8.38 -10.14 -2.41
C GLY A 106 -7.44 -9.00 -2.02
N TRP A 107 -6.15 -9.29 -1.90
CA TRP A 107 -5.14 -8.28 -1.57
C TRP A 107 -5.06 -7.16 -2.62
N TYR A 108 -5.26 -7.45 -3.90
CA TYR A 108 -5.35 -6.43 -4.95
C TYR A 108 -6.49 -5.44 -4.66
N GLN A 109 -7.69 -5.94 -4.37
CA GLN A 109 -8.82 -5.06 -4.06
C GLN A 109 -8.60 -4.28 -2.76
N ASP A 110 -8.01 -4.91 -1.75
CA ASP A 110 -7.69 -4.24 -0.49
C ASP A 110 -6.66 -3.11 -0.68
N VAL A 111 -5.58 -3.36 -1.44
CA VAL A 111 -4.57 -2.34 -1.74
C VAL A 111 -5.16 -1.22 -2.60
N ARG A 112 -5.98 -1.53 -3.61
CA ARG A 112 -6.65 -0.53 -4.43
C ARG A 112 -7.57 0.35 -3.60
N THR A 113 -8.38 -0.25 -2.73
CA THR A 113 -9.30 0.47 -1.84
C THR A 113 -8.56 1.37 -0.86
N LEU A 114 -7.51 0.85 -0.21
CA LEU A 114 -6.66 1.65 0.67
C LEU A 114 -5.97 2.79 -0.09
N ALA A 115 -5.53 2.56 -1.33
CA ALA A 115 -4.92 3.61 -2.13
C ALA A 115 -5.91 4.77 -2.36
N ASP A 116 -7.16 4.44 -2.69
CA ASP A 116 -8.23 5.44 -2.88
C ASP A 116 -8.56 6.17 -1.56
N GLU A 117 -8.63 5.46 -0.43
CA GLU A 117 -8.85 6.04 0.91
C GLU A 117 -7.72 7.01 1.32
N LEU A 118 -6.45 6.61 1.14
CA LEU A 118 -5.29 7.45 1.47
C LEU A 118 -5.15 8.66 0.52
N ARG A 119 -5.59 8.53 -0.74
CA ARG A 119 -5.62 9.65 -1.69
C ARG A 119 -6.74 10.64 -1.40
N SER A 120 -7.86 10.13 -0.92
CA SER A 120 -9.02 10.93 -0.50
C SER A 120 -8.81 11.60 0.86
N TYR A 121 -7.70 11.30 1.55
CA TYR A 121 -7.32 11.98 2.78
C TYR A 121 -7.24 13.50 2.57
N LEU A 122 -8.09 14.21 3.30
CA LEU A 122 -8.04 15.64 3.46
C LEU A 122 -7.61 15.94 4.90
N PRO A 123 -6.52 16.69 5.12
CA PRO A 123 -6.12 17.04 6.47
C PRO A 123 -7.23 17.86 7.14
N THR A 124 -7.62 17.46 8.35
CA THR A 124 -8.42 18.32 9.21
C THR A 124 -7.54 19.52 9.56
N ARG A 125 -7.80 20.66 8.89
CA ARG A 125 -7.21 21.96 9.25
C ARG A 125 -7.56 22.20 10.71
N THR A 126 -6.62 21.93 11.61
CA THR A 126 -6.67 22.46 12.95
C THR A 126 -6.70 23.98 12.79
N ARG A 127 -7.82 24.62 13.15
CA ARG A 127 -7.86 26.08 13.32
C ARG A 127 -6.86 26.43 14.42
N GLY A 128 -5.62 26.65 14.04
CA GLY A 128 -4.55 27.06 14.93
C GLY A 128 -4.31 28.55 14.80
N GLY A 129 -4.75 29.30 15.81
CA GLY A 129 -4.15 30.56 16.26
C GLY A 129 -4.51 31.82 15.47
N SER A 130 -5.30 32.71 16.09
CA SER A 130 -5.18 34.16 15.82
C SER A 130 -3.70 34.58 15.95
N PRO A 131 -3.22 35.52 15.12
CA PRO A 131 -1.94 36.15 15.37
C PRO A 131 -1.98 36.89 16.72
N PRO A 132 -0.87 36.94 17.49
CA PRO A 132 -0.81 37.83 18.64
C PRO A 132 -0.95 39.29 18.20
N ALA A 133 -1.58 40.06 19.10
CA ALA A 133 -2.10 41.43 18.97
C ALA A 133 -1.32 42.42 18.09
#